data_AF-A0A7W1F8Y2-F1
#
_entry.id   AF-A0A7W1F8Y2-F1
#
_cell.length_a   1.000
_cell.length_b   1.000
_cell.length_c   1.000
_cell.angle_alpha   90.00
_cell.angle_beta   90.00
_cell.angle_gamma   90.00
#
_symmetry.space_group_name_H-M   'P 1'
#
loop_
_entity.id
_entity.type
_entity.pdbx_description
1 polymer ?
#
loop_
_entity_poly.entity_id
_entity_poly.type
_entity_poly.pdbx_seq_one_letter_code
_entity_poly.pdbx_strand_id
1 'polypeptide(L)'
;MILRRRRLPASLRPAFDAFAGVVGHVEQGKAALTDSVPSTRFAGRPLLETILEFEEALGAAALGMPAWRRPEVEEAWQAADSGLRQASALASRLRTEGPDPGGFEGVIALIGDLLAPLEPFLEAREAFRRLRV
;
A
#
# COMPACT_ATOMS: atom_id res chain seq x y z
N MET A 1 9.40 30.29 -20.57
CA MET A 1 10.45 29.46 -19.95
C MET A 1 9.99 28.00 -19.98
N ILE A 2 10.58 27.15 -20.82
CA ILE A 2 10.16 25.74 -20.96
C ILE A 2 10.84 24.94 -19.83
N LEU A 3 10.08 24.51 -18.83
CA LEU A 3 10.56 23.55 -17.84
C LEU A 3 10.82 22.21 -18.54
N ARG A 4 12.09 21.87 -18.71
CA ARG A 4 12.50 20.55 -19.19
C ARG A 4 12.08 19.52 -18.13
N ARG A 5 11.04 18.73 -18.45
CA ARG A 5 10.51 17.69 -17.56
C ARG A 5 11.59 16.63 -17.36
N ARG A 6 12.20 16.56 -16.16
CA ARG A 6 13.21 15.55 -15.81
C ARG A 6 12.63 14.15 -16.03
N ARG A 7 13.40 13.27 -16.66
CA ARG A 7 12.96 11.92 -17.05
C ARG A 7 13.75 10.87 -16.27
N LEU A 8 13.08 9.75 -15.98
CA LEU A 8 13.75 8.58 -15.43
C LEU A 8 14.64 7.96 -16.52
N PRO A 9 15.87 7.49 -16.19
CA PRO A 9 16.70 6.71 -17.10
C PRO A 9 15.92 5.53 -17.72
N ALA A 10 16.16 5.26 -19.00
CA ALA A 10 15.43 4.21 -19.73
C ALA A 10 15.60 2.82 -19.10
N SER A 11 16.77 2.54 -18.51
CA SER A 11 17.07 1.29 -17.80
C SER A 11 16.18 1.06 -16.57
N LEU A 12 15.72 2.13 -15.92
CA LEU A 12 14.91 2.07 -14.70
C LEU A 12 13.41 2.09 -14.98
N ARG A 13 12.99 2.36 -16.23
CA ARG A 13 11.59 2.49 -16.58
C ARG A 13 10.77 1.21 -16.37
N PRO A 14 11.24 0.02 -16.77
CA PRO A 14 10.52 -1.23 -16.46
C PRO A 14 10.32 -1.46 -14.96
N ALA A 15 11.32 -1.12 -14.14
CA ALA A 15 11.20 -1.24 -12.69
C ALA A 15 10.19 -0.23 -12.12
N PHE A 16 10.18 1.01 -12.62
CA PHE A 16 9.20 2.01 -12.21
C PHE A 16 7.77 1.63 -12.62
N ASP A 17 7.59 1.08 -13.82
CA ASP A 17 6.27 0.65 -14.30
C ASP A 17 5.76 -0.54 -13.45
N ALA A 18 6.64 -1.48 -13.09
CA ALA A 18 6.31 -2.56 -12.15
C ALA A 18 5.96 -2.03 -10.75
N PHE A 19 6.76 -1.10 -10.21
CA PHE A 19 6.47 -0.43 -8.94
C PHE A 19 5.11 0.28 -8.96
N ALA A 20 4.78 0.98 -10.05
CA ALA A 20 3.48 1.63 -10.21
C ALA A 20 2.32 0.62 -10.19
N GLY A 21 2.50 -0.56 -10.78
CA GLY A 21 1.55 -1.67 -10.67
C GLY A 21 1.36 -2.15 -9.23
N VAL A 22 2.45 -2.33 -8.47
CA VAL A 22 2.39 -2.69 -7.04
C VAL A 22 1.66 -1.64 -6.22
N VAL A 23 1.98 -0.36 -6.42
CA VAL A 23 1.28 0.76 -5.77
C VAL A 23 -0.22 0.74 -6.12
N GLY A 24 -0.57 0.42 -7.36
CA GLY A 24 -1.97 0.25 -7.77
C GLY A 24 -2.73 -0.75 -6.90
N HIS A 25 -2.14 -1.92 -6.63
CA HIS A 25 -2.74 -2.91 -5.72
C HIS A 25 -2.81 -2.41 -4.27
N VAL A 26 -1.77 -1.76 -3.77
CA VAL A 26 -1.76 -1.20 -2.41
C VAL A 26 -2.87 -0.15 -2.24
N GLU A 27 -3.05 0.75 -3.22
CA GLU A 27 -4.09 1.77 -3.17
C GLU A 27 -5.50 1.17 -3.32
N GLN A 28 -5.66 0.08 -4.08
CA GLN A 28 -6.92 -0.69 -4.13
C GLN A 28 -7.28 -1.25 -2.74
N GLY A 29 -6.31 -1.86 -2.05
CA GLY A 29 -6.53 -2.37 -0.70
C GLY A 29 -6.88 -1.27 0.30
N LYS A 30 -6.17 -0.13 0.25
CA LYS A 30 -6.47 1.06 1.07
C LYS A 30 -7.90 1.56 0.85
N ALA A 31 -8.33 1.64 -0.41
CA ALA A 31 -9.68 2.06 -0.76
C ALA A 31 -10.72 1.09 -0.17
N ALA A 32 -10.50 -0.22 -0.30
CA ALA A 32 -11.39 -1.23 0.28
C ALA A 32 -11.56 -1.04 1.80
N LEU A 33 -10.46 -0.88 2.57
CA LEU A 33 -10.55 -0.62 4.01
C LEU A 33 -11.30 0.68 4.33
N THR A 34 -11.09 1.73 3.52
CA THR A 34 -11.71 3.03 3.77
C THR A 34 -13.23 2.98 3.52
N ASP A 35 -13.70 2.09 2.63
CA ASP A 35 -15.14 1.88 2.41
C ASP A 35 -15.84 1.27 3.63
N SER A 36 -15.11 0.72 4.62
CA SER A 36 -15.69 0.29 5.89
C SER A 36 -16.07 1.43 6.82
N VAL A 37 -15.59 2.66 6.57
CA VAL A 37 -15.88 3.83 7.40
C VAL A 37 -17.22 4.44 6.98
N PRO A 38 -18.26 4.42 7.82
CA PRO A 38 -19.52 5.10 7.53
C PRO A 38 -19.31 6.60 7.31
N SER A 39 -20.07 7.16 6.37
CA SER A 39 -20.14 8.60 6.12
C SER A 39 -21.59 9.06 6.09
N THR A 40 -21.81 10.38 6.04
CA THR A 40 -23.17 10.97 5.98
C THR A 40 -23.98 10.51 4.77
N ARG A 41 -23.35 9.93 3.75
CA ARG A 41 -23.98 9.45 2.51
C ARG A 41 -23.86 7.96 2.28
N PHE A 42 -23.15 7.23 3.15
CA PHE A 42 -22.84 5.82 2.94
C PHE A 42 -22.72 5.08 4.28
N ALA A 43 -23.46 3.98 4.44
CA ALA A 43 -23.51 3.24 5.70
C ALA A 43 -22.19 2.51 6.06
N GLY A 44 -21.23 2.45 5.13
CA GLY A 44 -20.01 1.65 5.27
C GLY A 44 -20.24 0.20 4.80
N ARG A 45 -19.16 -0.44 4.36
CA ARG A 45 -19.14 -1.89 4.07
C ARG A 45 -18.81 -2.68 5.34
N PRO A 46 -19.19 -3.97 5.41
CA PRO A 46 -18.78 -4.83 6.52
C PRO A 46 -17.25 -4.91 6.63
N LEU A 47 -16.71 -4.65 7.83
CA LEU A 47 -15.26 -4.60 8.06
C LEU A 47 -14.54 -5.87 7.59
N LEU A 48 -15.10 -7.04 7.92
CA LEU A 48 -14.51 -8.33 7.56
C LEU A 48 -14.38 -8.51 6.04
N GLU A 49 -15.36 -8.04 5.26
CA GLU A 49 -15.33 -8.09 3.80
C GLU A 49 -14.20 -7.22 3.25
N THR A 50 -14.06 -6.00 3.76
CA THR A 50 -12.99 -5.09 3.32
C THR A 50 -11.59 -5.54 3.76
N ILE A 51 -11.47 -6.26 4.88
CA ILE A 51 -10.21 -6.86 5.33
C ILE A 51 -9.80 -7.98 4.36
N LEU A 52 -10.73 -8.81 3.91
CA LEU A 52 -10.44 -9.86 2.92
C LEU A 52 -9.95 -9.26 1.60
N GLU A 53 -10.61 -8.22 1.09
CA GLU A 53 -10.18 -7.52 -0.12
C GLU A 53 -8.81 -6.84 0.06
N PHE A 54 -8.55 -6.28 1.24
CA PHE A 54 -7.25 -5.75 1.58
C PHE A 54 -6.18 -6.84 1.55
N GLU A 55 -6.42 -8.00 2.18
CA GLU A 55 -5.48 -9.14 2.15
C GLU A 55 -5.18 -9.61 0.72
N GLU A 56 -6.20 -9.74 -0.12
CA GLU A 56 -6.03 -10.11 -1.54
C GLU A 56 -5.17 -9.08 -2.30
N ALA A 57 -5.43 -7.80 -2.09
CA ALA A 57 -4.67 -6.72 -2.69
C ALA A 57 -3.21 -6.70 -2.22
N LEU A 58 -2.94 -6.93 -0.93
CA LEU A 58 -1.58 -7.07 -0.41
C LEU A 58 -0.87 -8.31 -0.99
N GLY A 59 -1.60 -9.41 -1.18
CA GLY A 59 -1.09 -10.60 -1.84
C GLY A 59 -0.66 -10.33 -3.28
N ALA A 60 -1.49 -9.63 -4.05
CA ALA A 60 -1.16 -9.21 -5.42
C ALA A 60 0.05 -8.26 -5.45
N ALA A 61 0.11 -7.30 -4.52
CA ALA A 61 1.25 -6.40 -4.37
C ALA A 61 2.54 -7.19 -4.07
N ALA A 62 2.49 -8.19 -3.20
CA ALA A 62 3.64 -9.01 -2.80
C ALA A 62 4.22 -9.78 -3.99
N LEU A 63 3.37 -10.35 -4.84
CA LEU A 63 3.79 -11.03 -6.07
C LEU A 63 4.53 -10.09 -7.04
N GLY A 64 4.16 -8.81 -7.06
CA GLY A 64 4.80 -7.80 -7.90
C GLY A 64 6.11 -7.24 -7.36
N MET A 65 6.43 -7.44 -6.07
CA MET A 65 7.60 -6.84 -5.42
C MET A 65 8.94 -7.16 -6.12
N PRO A 66 9.26 -8.40 -6.51
CA PRO A 66 10.56 -8.72 -7.12
C PRO A 66 10.82 -7.97 -8.43
N ALA A 67 9.77 -7.62 -9.18
CA ALA A 67 9.91 -7.06 -10.52
C ALA A 67 10.52 -5.64 -10.55
N TRP A 68 10.40 -4.89 -9.45
CA TRP A 68 10.93 -3.52 -9.37
C TRP A 68 12.20 -3.38 -8.53
N ARG A 69 12.69 -4.46 -7.92
CA ARG A 69 13.91 -4.44 -7.10
C ARG A 69 15.13 -4.03 -7.92
N ARG A 70 15.79 -2.95 -7.51
CA ARG A 70 17.00 -2.43 -8.17
C ARG A 70 17.97 -1.88 -7.11
N PRO A 71 19.29 -1.95 -7.34
CA PRO A 71 20.29 -1.40 -6.41
C PRO A 71 20.03 0.06 -6.03
N GLU A 72 19.57 0.87 -6.98
CA GLU A 72 19.32 2.31 -6.79
C GLU A 72 18.16 2.63 -5.83
N VAL A 73 17.28 1.66 -5.56
CA VAL A 73 16.12 1.80 -4.67
C VAL A 73 16.03 0.67 -3.64
N GLU A 74 17.12 -0.05 -3.39
CA GLU A 74 17.14 -1.28 -2.59
C GLU A 74 16.64 -1.05 -1.15
N GLU A 75 17.05 0.04 -0.51
CA GLU A 75 16.59 0.38 0.84
C GLU A 75 15.07 0.61 0.89
N ALA A 76 14.55 1.37 -0.09
CA ALA A 76 13.12 1.62 -0.19
C ALA A 76 12.34 0.34 -0.53
N TRP A 77 12.93 -0.56 -1.32
CA TRP A 77 12.39 -1.88 -1.60
C TRP A 77 12.26 -2.74 -0.35
N GLN A 78 13.31 -2.82 0.46
CA GLN A 78 13.30 -3.59 1.71
C GLN A 78 12.29 -3.02 2.72
N ALA A 79 12.20 -1.70 2.83
CA ALA A 79 11.23 -1.05 3.69
C ALA A 79 9.79 -1.33 3.25
N ALA A 80 9.50 -1.24 1.95
CA ALA A 80 8.18 -1.56 1.40
C ALA A 80 7.82 -3.04 1.56
N ASP A 81 8.78 -3.95 1.35
CA ASP A 81 8.56 -5.39 1.53
C ASP A 81 8.30 -5.76 2.99
N SER A 82 9.06 -5.18 3.92
CA SER A 82 8.84 -5.33 5.36
C SER A 82 7.47 -4.79 5.78
N GLY A 83 7.13 -3.59 5.30
CA GLY A 83 5.85 -2.95 5.55
C GLY A 83 4.66 -3.78 5.05
N LEU A 84 4.78 -4.33 3.85
CA LEU A 84 3.77 -5.21 3.26
C LEU A 84 3.56 -6.46 4.10
N ARG A 85 4.64 -7.14 4.52
CA ARG A 85 4.56 -8.32 5.38
C ARG A 85 3.91 -8.02 6.73
N GLN A 86 4.22 -6.86 7.32
CA GLN A 86 3.62 -6.41 8.58
C GLN A 86 2.11 -6.16 8.42
N ALA A 87 1.70 -5.41 7.40
CA ALA A 87 0.30 -5.15 7.11
C ALA A 87 -0.50 -6.44 6.88
N SER A 88 0.05 -7.39 6.09
CA SER A 88 -0.58 -8.70 5.87
C SER A 88 -0.71 -9.51 7.15
N ALA A 89 0.29 -9.49 8.03
CA ALA A 89 0.24 -10.19 9.30
C ALA A 89 -0.84 -9.60 10.23
N LEU A 90 -0.94 -8.26 10.28
CA LEU A 90 -1.98 -7.57 11.05
C LEU A 90 -3.38 -7.88 10.52
N ALA A 91 -3.58 -7.84 9.20
CA ALA A 91 -4.87 -8.16 8.58
C ALA A 91 -5.31 -9.60 8.87
N SER A 92 -4.40 -10.56 8.72
CA SER A 92 -4.66 -11.98 8.99
C SER A 92 -4.99 -12.23 10.46
N ARG A 93 -4.29 -11.52 11.36
CA ARG A 93 -4.58 -11.55 12.80
C ARG A 93 -5.97 -11.02 13.11
N LEU A 94 -6.34 -9.86 12.56
CA LEU A 94 -7.67 -9.27 12.75
C LEU A 94 -8.78 -10.17 12.22
N ARG A 95 -8.59 -10.81 11.06
CA ARG A 95 -9.55 -11.77 10.51
C ARG A 95 -9.75 -12.99 11.41
N THR A 96 -8.69 -13.45 12.10
CA THR A 96 -8.71 -14.70 12.88
C THR A 96 -9.10 -14.47 14.34
N GLU A 97 -8.61 -13.40 14.96
CA GLU A 97 -8.81 -13.09 16.39
C GLU A 97 -9.99 -12.13 16.62
N GLY A 98 -10.34 -11.32 15.60
CA GLY A 98 -11.57 -10.52 15.52
C GLY A 98 -12.00 -9.80 16.80
N PRO A 99 -11.16 -8.95 17.43
CA PRO A 99 -11.65 -8.11 18.51
C PRO A 99 -12.71 -7.15 17.97
N ASP A 100 -13.78 -6.94 18.74
CA ASP A 100 -14.72 -5.85 18.47
C ASP A 100 -13.94 -4.52 18.56
N PRO A 101 -13.90 -3.71 17.48
CA PRO A 101 -13.18 -2.44 17.48
C PRO A 101 -13.75 -1.42 18.48
N GLY A 102 -14.89 -1.68 19.12
CA GLY A 102 -15.44 -0.78 20.15
C GLY A 102 -16.13 0.45 19.55
N GLY A 103 -16.72 0.27 18.36
CA GLY A 103 -17.44 1.30 17.62
C GLY A 103 -16.58 2.05 16.59
N PHE A 104 -17.08 3.18 16.11
CA PHE A 104 -16.56 3.90 14.95
C PHE A 104 -15.11 4.38 15.10
N GLU A 105 -14.76 5.00 16.24
CA GLU A 105 -13.41 5.52 16.47
C GLU A 105 -12.35 4.41 16.49
N GLY A 106 -12.69 3.24 17.03
CA GLY A 106 -11.79 2.10 17.03
C GLY A 106 -11.66 1.45 15.65
N VAL A 107 -12.68 1.50 14.79
CA VAL A 107 -12.54 1.11 13.38
C VAL A 107 -11.55 2.02 12.66
N ILE A 108 -11.62 3.34 12.88
CA ILE A 108 -10.67 4.29 12.29
C ILE A 108 -9.25 4.02 12.77
N ALA A 109 -9.06 3.83 14.08
CA ALA A 109 -7.76 3.53 14.67
C ALA A 109 -7.17 2.24 14.08
N LEU A 110 -7.98 1.18 14.00
CA LEU A 110 -7.60 -0.11 13.42
C LEU A 110 -7.21 0.01 11.94
N ILE A 111 -7.95 0.78 11.14
CA ILE A 111 -7.58 1.05 9.75
C ILE A 111 -6.23 1.81 9.71
N GLY A 112 -6.04 2.81 10.57
CA GLY A 112 -4.77 3.52 10.70
C GLY A 112 -3.59 2.57 10.95
N ASP A 113 -3.75 1.65 11.89
CA ASP A 113 -2.73 0.65 12.23
C ASP A 113 -2.43 -0.32 11.08
N LEU A 114 -3.42 -0.67 10.27
CA LEU A 114 -3.24 -1.50 9.06
C LEU A 114 -2.51 -0.75 7.93
N LEU A 115 -2.71 0.57 7.84
CA LEU A 115 -2.15 1.38 6.76
C LEU A 115 -0.77 1.93 7.06
N ALA A 116 -0.44 2.18 8.34
CA ALA A 116 0.84 2.75 8.74
C ALA A 116 2.06 1.96 8.22
N PRO A 117 2.10 0.61 8.25
CA PRO A 117 3.21 -0.14 7.69
C PRO A 117 3.39 0.04 6.17
N LEU A 118 2.41 0.57 5.45
CA LEU A 118 2.46 0.79 4.00
C LEU A 118 3.01 2.17 3.60
N GLU A 119 3.30 3.05 4.56
CA GLU A 119 3.95 4.34 4.32
C GLU A 119 5.26 4.27 3.50
N PRO A 120 6.13 3.24 3.64
CA PRO A 120 7.35 3.13 2.84
C PRO A 120 7.13 3.12 1.32
N PHE A 121 5.94 2.80 0.82
CA PHE A 121 5.63 2.95 -0.61
C PHE A 121 5.70 4.41 -1.08
N LEU A 122 5.41 5.38 -0.20
CA LEU A 122 5.58 6.80 -0.50
C LEU A 122 7.07 7.15 -0.66
N GLU A 123 7.92 6.64 0.23
CA GLU A 123 9.37 6.83 0.16
C GLU A 123 9.98 6.15 -1.08
N ALA A 124 9.51 4.96 -1.45
CA ALA A 124 9.92 4.30 -2.68
C ALA A 124 9.59 5.15 -3.93
N ARG A 125 8.41 5.78 -3.96
CA ARG A 125 8.05 6.71 -5.04
C ARG A 125 8.97 7.92 -5.08
N GLU A 126 9.33 8.46 -3.92
CA GLU A 126 10.28 9.57 -3.81
C GLU A 126 11.69 9.17 -4.25
N ALA A 127 12.15 7.96 -3.94
CA ALA A 127 13.42 7.43 -4.41
C ALA A 127 13.49 7.40 -5.95
N PHE A 128 12.48 6.86 -6.63
CA PHE A 128 12.38 6.92 -8.09
C PHE A 128 12.31 8.36 -8.63
N ARG A 129 11.68 9.28 -7.91
CA ARG A 129 11.62 10.70 -8.31
C ARG A 129 12.99 11.36 -8.27
N ARG A 130 13.82 11.05 -7.27
CA ARG A 130 15.19 11.58 -7.11
C ARG A 130 16.13 11.12 -8.24
N LEU A 131 15.87 9.95 -8.84
CA LEU A 131 16.66 9.40 -9.95
C LEU A 131 16.36 10.04 -11.33
N ARG A 132 15.44 11.00 -11.41
CA ARG A 132 15.10 11.69 -12.66
C ARG A 132 16.15 12.73 -13.02
N VAL A 133 16.67 12.65 -14.24
CA VAL A 133 17.70 13.53 -14.84
C VAL A 133 17.11 14.49 -15.87
#